data_AF-A0A1S8TRX7-F1
#
_entry.id   AF-A0A1S8TRX7-F1
#
_cell.length_a   1.000
_cell.length_b   1.000
_cell.length_c   1.000
_cell.angle_alpha   90.00
_cell.angle_beta   90.00
_cell.angle_gamma   90.00
#
_symmetry.space_group_name_H-M   'P 1'
#
loop_
_entity.id
_entity.type
_entity.pdbx_description
1 polymer ?
#
loop_
_entity_poly.entity_id
_entity_poly.type
_entity_poly.pdbx_seq_one_letter_code
_entity_poly.pdbx_strand_id
1 'polypeptide(L)'
;MSKCIEDLQNADTLKKRTKRLKIGVLVTIIIIIFGTIGVLKYKSNRASTDNYLSLNTIISTFDKGGLILKEDKLKSPEDFALNEIKPAIFNIGDRKDTLLIYIFKSFLERDEILRQTDKFNNPFSIEQIPFKAKNALIVYIPYELPKTEEEYAPINKLISSISSTVFKQLNDGKEKVYKGESANWEGTFTFKYYEYWLQDEKAIHYDSYSWTFPEIKYKMPDINAVGPITFEYKAGSESGKSTGIMLNEDGHADLGSGGGTGPIPRENEEVSFTIKWEDKEEHIVLKPQ
;
A
#
# COMPACT_ATOMS: atom_id res chain seq x y z
N MET A 1 21.24 -60.92 31.15
CA MET A 1 21.47 -60.61 29.71
C MET A 1 20.52 -59.53 29.18
N SER A 2 19.24 -59.52 29.58
CA SER A 2 18.23 -58.53 29.10
C SER A 2 18.57 -57.06 29.39
N LYS A 3 19.06 -56.73 30.60
CA LYS A 3 19.28 -55.35 31.04
C LYS A 3 20.40 -54.61 30.28
N CYS A 4 21.41 -55.34 29.80
CA CYS A 4 22.57 -54.76 29.12
C CYS A 4 22.26 -54.37 27.66
N ILE A 5 21.31 -55.05 27.00
CA ILE A 5 20.87 -54.73 25.64
C ILE A 5 20.00 -53.48 25.63
N GLU A 6 19.17 -53.32 26.66
CA GLU A 6 18.28 -52.16 26.83
C GLU A 6 19.06 -50.85 27.08
N ASP A 7 20.12 -50.93 27.88
CA ASP A 7 21.01 -49.78 28.14
C ASP A 7 21.82 -49.36 26.90
N LEU A 8 22.25 -50.32 26.06
CA LEU A 8 22.94 -50.03 24.79
C LEU A 8 22.01 -49.38 23.75
N GLN A 9 20.75 -49.83 23.67
CA GLN A 9 19.76 -49.23 22.77
C GLN A 9 19.37 -47.81 23.20
N ASN A 10 19.33 -47.54 24.50
CA ASN A 10 19.08 -46.21 25.05
C ASN A 10 20.25 -45.24 24.82
N ALA A 11 21.50 -45.73 24.92
CA ALA A 11 22.69 -44.92 24.64
C ALA A 11 22.78 -44.50 23.15
N ASP A 12 22.48 -45.41 22.22
CA ASP A 12 22.53 -45.13 20.78
C ASP A 12 21.39 -44.20 20.32
N THR A 13 20.22 -44.30 20.94
CA THR A 13 19.09 -43.38 20.67
C THR A 13 19.36 -41.97 21.20
N LEU A 14 19.98 -41.82 22.37
CA LEU A 14 20.44 -40.53 22.91
C LEU A 14 21.54 -39.89 22.04
N LYS A 15 22.48 -40.70 21.54
CA LYS A 15 23.56 -40.24 20.63
C LYS A 15 23.02 -39.83 19.26
N LYS A 16 22.01 -40.54 18.72
CA LYS A 16 21.29 -40.15 17.49
C LYS A 16 20.45 -38.88 17.69
N ARG A 17 19.77 -38.72 18.83
CA ARG A 17 18.98 -37.51 19.16
C ARG A 17 19.86 -36.26 19.27
N THR A 18 20.99 -36.35 19.99
CA THR A 18 21.93 -35.23 20.13
C THR A 18 22.63 -34.86 18.83
N LYS A 19 22.96 -35.84 17.96
CA LYS A 19 23.51 -35.56 16.61
C LYS A 19 22.48 -34.88 15.69
N ARG A 20 21.20 -35.31 15.73
CA ARG A 20 20.10 -34.66 14.99
C ARG A 20 19.81 -33.25 15.49
N LEU A 21 19.90 -33.00 16.81
CA LEU A 21 19.73 -31.66 17.38
C LEU A 21 20.85 -30.70 16.93
N LYS A 22 22.10 -31.16 16.93
CA LYS A 22 23.26 -30.36 16.47
C LYS A 22 23.19 -30.03 14.98
N ILE A 23 22.74 -30.96 14.14
CA ILE A 23 22.53 -30.73 12.70
C ILE A 23 21.34 -29.78 12.47
N GLY A 24 20.25 -29.94 13.22
CA GLY A 24 19.09 -29.05 13.14
C GLY A 24 19.43 -27.60 13.50
N VAL A 25 20.17 -27.37 14.58
CA VAL A 25 20.63 -26.03 14.97
C VAL A 25 21.56 -25.42 13.92
N LEU A 26 22.46 -26.21 13.32
CA LEU A 26 23.37 -25.72 12.27
C LEU A 26 22.62 -25.31 10.99
N VAL A 27 21.62 -26.10 10.57
CA VAL A 27 20.78 -25.81 9.39
C VAL A 27 19.93 -24.57 9.62
N THR A 28 19.35 -24.38 10.81
CA THR A 28 18.58 -23.17 11.15
C THR A 28 19.46 -21.91 11.13
N ILE A 29 20.68 -21.99 11.65
CA ILE A 29 21.64 -20.85 11.60
C ILE A 29 22.02 -20.52 10.16
N ILE A 30 22.25 -21.52 9.31
CA ILE A 30 22.58 -21.32 7.89
C ILE A 30 21.39 -20.70 7.14
N ILE A 31 20.15 -21.14 7.38
CA ILE A 31 18.95 -20.54 6.77
C ILE A 31 18.76 -19.09 7.21
N ILE A 32 19.05 -18.76 8.47
CA ILE A 32 19.00 -17.36 8.96
C ILE A 32 20.07 -16.50 8.29
N ILE A 33 21.30 -17.02 8.13
CA ILE A 33 22.40 -16.27 7.49
C ILE A 33 22.16 -16.08 5.98
N PHE A 34 21.71 -17.11 5.26
CA PHE A 34 21.38 -16.96 3.83
C PHE A 34 20.09 -16.15 3.61
N GLY A 35 19.13 -16.21 4.53
CA GLY A 35 17.93 -15.38 4.53
C GLY A 35 18.25 -13.90 4.74
N THR A 36 19.14 -13.56 5.67
CA THR A 36 19.56 -12.17 5.90
C THR A 36 20.43 -11.65 4.76
N ILE A 37 21.37 -12.43 4.22
CA ILE A 37 22.20 -12.03 3.08
C ILE A 37 21.36 -11.85 1.81
N GLY A 38 20.38 -12.73 1.55
CA GLY A 38 19.47 -12.60 0.40
C GLY A 38 18.58 -11.37 0.49
N VAL A 39 18.05 -11.08 1.68
CA VAL A 39 17.24 -9.87 1.95
C VAL A 39 18.09 -8.61 1.88
N LEU A 40 19.31 -8.61 2.43
CA LEU A 40 20.25 -7.47 2.36
C LEU A 40 20.72 -7.19 0.93
N LYS A 41 21.02 -8.23 0.14
CA LYS A 41 21.44 -8.09 -1.25
C LYS A 41 20.30 -7.63 -2.16
N TYR A 42 19.08 -8.15 -1.97
CA TYR A 42 17.89 -7.67 -2.67
C TYR A 42 17.57 -6.19 -2.34
N LYS A 43 17.75 -5.79 -1.08
CA LYS A 43 17.50 -4.42 -0.60
C LYS A 43 18.58 -3.41 -1.02
N SER A 44 19.86 -3.79 -0.94
CA SER A 44 20.99 -2.91 -1.32
C SER A 44 20.99 -2.60 -2.82
N ASN A 45 20.54 -3.51 -3.67
CA ASN A 45 20.44 -3.27 -5.11
C ASN A 45 19.28 -2.32 -5.51
N ARG A 46 18.36 -2.02 -4.59
CA ARG A 46 17.23 -1.09 -4.79
C ARG A 46 17.33 0.20 -3.98
N ALA A 47 18.22 0.27 -3.01
CA ALA A 47 18.46 1.50 -2.26
C ALA A 47 19.14 2.52 -3.18
N SER A 48 18.43 3.60 -3.51
CA SER A 48 18.92 4.67 -4.38
C SER A 48 19.11 5.94 -3.56
N THR A 49 20.34 6.44 -3.52
CA THR A 49 20.64 7.78 -2.97
C THR A 49 20.16 8.91 -3.88
N ASP A 50 19.83 8.60 -5.14
CA ASP A 50 19.62 9.61 -6.20
C ASP A 50 18.15 9.79 -6.60
N ASN A 51 17.19 9.20 -5.87
CA ASN A 51 15.78 9.24 -6.25
C ASN A 51 14.98 10.29 -5.46
N TYR A 52 15.57 11.44 -5.16
CA TYR A 52 14.86 12.55 -4.53
C TYR A 52 14.15 13.42 -5.58
N LEU A 53 12.91 13.79 -5.29
CA LEU A 53 12.13 14.72 -6.07
C LEU A 53 12.65 16.14 -5.84
N SER A 54 12.97 16.81 -6.94
CA SER A 54 13.15 18.26 -6.98
C SER A 54 11.81 18.95 -7.24
N LEU A 55 11.70 20.22 -6.85
CA LEU A 55 10.52 21.04 -7.14
C LEU A 55 10.22 21.08 -8.65
N ASN A 56 11.23 21.24 -9.50
CA ASN A 56 11.09 21.27 -10.96
C ASN A 56 10.58 19.93 -11.52
N THR A 57 11.03 18.80 -10.94
CA THR A 57 10.52 17.47 -11.31
C THR A 57 9.03 17.36 -11.01
N ILE A 58 8.60 17.83 -9.84
CA ILE A 58 7.18 17.79 -9.45
C ILE A 58 6.35 18.67 -10.38
N ILE A 59 6.76 19.92 -10.62
CA ILE A 59 6.05 20.86 -11.51
C ILE A 59 5.92 20.29 -12.92
N SER A 60 7.03 19.83 -13.51
CA SER A 60 7.01 19.27 -14.87
C SER A 60 6.20 17.98 -14.97
N THR A 61 6.08 17.21 -13.89
CA THR A 61 5.24 16.02 -13.85
C THR A 61 3.76 16.37 -13.85
N PHE A 62 3.35 17.38 -13.06
CA PHE A 62 1.98 17.89 -13.09
C PHE A 62 1.62 18.50 -14.44
N ASP A 63 2.52 19.28 -15.04
CA ASP A 63 2.34 19.89 -16.35
C ASP A 63 2.10 18.83 -17.44
N LYS A 64 2.94 17.79 -17.49
CA LYS A 64 2.75 16.62 -18.38
C LYS A 64 1.43 15.88 -18.13
N GLY A 65 0.92 15.92 -16.89
CA GLY A 65 -0.37 15.37 -16.51
C GLY A 65 -1.56 16.29 -16.82
N GLY A 66 -1.34 17.43 -17.47
CA GLY A 66 -2.38 18.40 -17.82
C GLY A 66 -2.77 19.35 -16.68
N LEU A 67 -2.01 19.37 -15.58
CA LEU A 67 -2.21 20.28 -14.45
C LEU A 67 -1.12 21.34 -14.45
N ILE A 68 -1.39 22.46 -15.11
CA ILE A 68 -0.46 23.60 -15.18
C ILE A 68 -0.41 24.28 -13.81
N LEU A 69 0.79 24.38 -13.24
CA LEU A 69 1.01 25.07 -11.97
C LEU A 69 1.59 26.46 -12.22
N LYS A 70 0.96 27.49 -11.65
CA LYS A 70 1.43 28.88 -11.72
C LYS A 70 1.88 29.32 -10.34
N GLU A 71 3.14 29.70 -10.20
CA GLU A 71 3.70 30.15 -8.92
C GLU A 71 2.90 31.35 -8.37
N ASP A 72 2.51 31.26 -7.10
CA ASP A 72 1.80 32.32 -6.38
C ASP A 72 2.76 33.03 -5.43
N LYS A 73 3.21 34.21 -5.84
CA LYS A 73 4.13 35.07 -5.06
C LYS A 73 3.42 36.05 -4.13
N LEU A 74 2.09 36.07 -4.15
CA LEU A 74 1.30 36.98 -3.32
C LEU A 74 1.07 36.40 -1.92
N LYS A 75 1.01 35.07 -1.81
CA LYS A 75 0.92 34.35 -0.54
C LYS A 75 2.32 34.21 0.08
N SER A 76 2.39 34.37 1.39
CA SER A 76 3.62 34.23 2.17
C SER A 76 3.88 32.76 2.50
N PRO A 77 5.01 32.15 2.08
CA PRO A 77 5.36 30.77 2.46
C PRO A 77 5.43 30.53 3.96
N GLU A 78 5.70 31.57 4.75
CA GLU A 78 5.75 31.54 6.21
C GLU A 78 4.40 31.15 6.82
N ASP A 79 3.29 31.58 6.23
CA ASP A 79 1.94 31.28 6.73
C ASP A 79 1.60 29.79 6.63
N PHE A 80 2.30 29.09 5.75
CA PHE A 80 2.11 27.68 5.45
C PHE A 80 3.27 26.80 5.95
N ALA A 81 4.23 27.35 6.67
CA ALA A 81 5.41 26.60 7.09
C ALA A 81 5.05 25.37 7.96
N LEU A 82 5.81 24.29 7.77
CA LEU A 82 5.83 23.12 8.64
C LEU A 82 7.17 23.12 9.37
N ASN A 83 7.15 23.57 10.63
CA ASN A 83 8.35 23.97 11.37
C ASN A 83 9.16 25.00 10.55
N GLU A 84 10.39 24.66 10.18
CA GLU A 84 11.27 25.53 9.38
C GLU A 84 11.14 25.31 7.86
N ILE A 85 10.34 24.33 7.43
CA ILE A 85 10.19 23.97 6.02
C ILE A 85 9.06 24.79 5.40
N LYS A 86 9.43 25.68 4.48
CA LYS A 86 8.50 26.53 3.71
C LYS A 86 8.10 25.84 2.40
N PRO A 87 6.83 25.87 2.01
CA PRO A 87 6.41 25.34 0.71
C PRO A 87 6.70 26.33 -0.41
N ALA A 88 6.84 25.81 -1.62
CA ALA A 88 6.54 26.56 -2.82
C ALA A 88 5.03 26.56 -3.06
N ILE A 89 4.46 27.72 -3.39
CA ILE A 89 3.01 27.92 -3.50
C ILE A 89 2.63 28.09 -4.96
N PHE A 90 1.63 27.33 -5.41
CA PHE A 90 1.12 27.39 -6.77
C PHE A 90 -0.40 27.52 -6.79
N ASN A 91 -0.92 28.22 -7.79
CA ASN A 91 -2.30 28.13 -8.23
C ASN A 91 -2.42 27.10 -9.35
N ILE A 92 -3.55 26.40 -9.43
CA ILE A 92 -3.80 25.36 -10.43
C ILE A 92 -4.53 25.94 -11.64
N GLY A 93 -3.83 26.09 -12.77
CA GLY A 93 -4.39 26.62 -14.02
C GLY A 93 -4.90 28.05 -13.87
N ASP A 94 -6.17 28.27 -14.19
CA ASP A 94 -6.88 29.54 -13.96
C ASP A 94 -7.76 29.49 -12.70
N ARG A 95 -7.73 28.37 -11.96
CA ARG A 95 -8.44 28.21 -10.69
C ARG A 95 -7.62 28.89 -9.59
N LYS A 96 -8.32 29.39 -8.57
CA LYS A 96 -7.70 29.97 -7.37
C LYS A 96 -7.30 28.91 -6.33
N ASP A 97 -7.54 27.64 -6.63
CA ASP A 97 -7.15 26.52 -5.79
C ASP A 97 -5.62 26.49 -5.64
N THR A 98 -5.16 26.19 -4.43
CA THR A 98 -3.74 26.26 -4.06
C THR A 98 -3.15 24.87 -3.96
N LEU A 99 -1.93 24.73 -4.48
CA LEU A 99 -1.07 23.57 -4.28
C LEU A 99 0.20 24.02 -3.54
N LEU A 100 0.42 23.49 -2.34
CA LEU A 100 1.64 23.70 -1.58
C LEU A 100 2.58 22.52 -1.84
N ILE A 101 3.84 22.80 -2.17
CA ILE A 101 4.85 21.76 -2.42
C ILE A 101 6.01 21.97 -1.45
N TYR A 102 6.17 21.04 -0.51
CA TYR A 102 7.28 20.99 0.44
C TYR A 102 8.31 19.98 -0.06
N ILE A 103 9.57 20.39 -0.11
CA ILE A 103 10.71 19.52 -0.43
C ILE A 103 11.54 19.32 0.83
N PHE A 104 11.64 18.08 1.28
CA PHE A 104 12.46 17.66 2.41
C PHE A 104 13.78 17.04 1.90
N LYS A 105 14.76 16.90 2.78
CA LYS A 105 16.04 16.23 2.51
C LYS A 105 15.85 14.74 2.24
N SER A 106 14.84 14.11 2.86
CA SER A 106 14.50 12.70 2.67
C SER A 106 13.05 12.43 3.12
N PHE A 107 12.53 11.24 2.82
CA PHE A 107 11.23 10.82 3.35
C PHE A 107 11.25 10.68 4.89
N LEU A 108 12.43 10.44 5.50
CA LEU A 108 12.57 10.36 6.95
C LEU A 108 12.36 11.72 7.61
N GLU A 109 12.94 12.78 7.04
CA GLU A 109 12.71 14.15 7.53
C GLU A 109 11.24 14.53 7.33
N ARG A 110 10.66 14.22 6.16
CA ARG A 110 9.22 14.40 5.90
C ARG A 110 8.36 13.75 6.98
N ASP A 111 8.57 12.46 7.26
CA ASP A 111 7.75 11.74 8.22
C ASP A 111 8.00 12.16 9.67
N GLU A 112 9.23 12.56 10.01
CA GLU A 112 9.52 13.15 11.33
C GLU A 112 8.73 14.45 11.54
N ILE A 113 8.81 15.38 10.59
CA ILE A 113 8.09 16.67 10.67
C ILE A 113 6.58 16.42 10.71
N LEU A 114 6.07 15.49 9.90
CA LEU A 114 4.64 15.18 9.88
C LEU A 114 4.13 14.53 11.17
N ARG A 115 4.96 13.78 11.91
CA ARG A 115 4.57 13.24 13.23
C ARG A 115 4.45 14.31 14.30
N GLN A 116 5.05 15.47 14.10
CA GLN A 116 5.05 16.58 15.07
C GLN A 116 3.86 17.52 14.89
N THR A 117 3.01 17.32 13.88
CA THR A 117 1.86 18.17 13.58
C THR A 117 0.59 17.35 13.46
N ASP A 118 -0.54 17.94 13.86
CA ASP A 118 -1.88 17.40 13.70
C ASP A 118 -2.64 17.93 12.48
N LYS A 119 -2.06 18.91 11.76
CA LYS A 119 -2.66 19.59 10.60
C LYS A 119 -3.26 18.64 9.56
N PHE A 120 -2.70 17.44 9.43
CA PHE A 120 -3.05 16.47 8.40
C PHE A 120 -3.63 15.16 8.97
N ASN A 121 -4.01 15.14 10.25
CA ASN A 121 -4.47 13.92 10.91
C ASN A 121 -5.92 13.56 10.59
N ASN A 122 -6.71 14.50 10.04
CA ASN A 122 -8.09 14.23 9.64
C ASN A 122 -8.14 13.75 8.17
N PRO A 123 -8.31 12.43 7.91
CA PRO A 123 -8.36 11.91 6.56
C PRO A 123 -9.65 12.29 5.80
N PHE A 124 -10.65 12.83 6.51
CA PHE A 124 -11.93 13.26 5.94
C PHE A 124 -12.00 14.77 5.70
N SER A 125 -10.94 15.52 6.04
CA SER A 125 -10.90 16.96 5.77
C SER A 125 -10.70 17.21 4.29
N ILE A 126 -11.52 18.10 3.73
CA ILE A 126 -11.38 18.59 2.37
C ILE A 126 -10.71 19.96 2.32
N GLU A 127 -10.43 20.56 3.49
CA GLU A 127 -9.75 21.86 3.61
C GLU A 127 -8.29 21.76 3.18
N GLN A 128 -7.62 20.66 3.52
CA GLN A 128 -6.23 20.40 3.19
C GLN A 128 -6.06 18.92 2.94
N ILE A 129 -5.72 18.56 1.69
CA ILE A 129 -5.60 17.17 1.26
C ILE A 129 -4.13 16.87 0.98
N PRO A 130 -3.44 16.15 1.87
CA PRO A 130 -2.03 15.85 1.74
C PRO A 130 -1.78 14.63 0.83
N PHE A 131 -0.75 14.72 0.00
CA PHE A 131 -0.23 13.65 -0.82
C PHE A 131 1.28 13.52 -0.58
N LYS A 132 1.70 12.36 -0.10
CA LYS A 132 3.12 12.05 0.13
C LYS A 132 3.75 11.52 -1.15
N ALA A 133 4.94 12.04 -1.49
CA ALA A 133 5.71 11.57 -2.64
C ALA A 133 7.21 11.56 -2.32
N LYS A 134 7.82 10.40 -2.06
CA LYS A 134 9.26 10.30 -1.72
C LYS A 134 9.66 11.34 -0.65
N ASN A 135 10.62 12.21 -0.90
CA ASN A 135 11.03 13.29 0.01
C ASN A 135 10.13 14.55 -0.04
N ALA A 136 8.95 14.50 -0.66
CA ALA A 136 8.06 15.65 -0.81
C ALA A 136 6.69 15.43 -0.15
N LEU A 137 6.07 16.54 0.24
CA LEU A 137 4.66 16.62 0.60
C LEU A 137 3.98 17.62 -0.33
N ILE A 138 2.87 17.21 -0.93
CA ILE A 138 2.05 18.04 -1.78
C ILE A 138 0.70 18.21 -1.09
N VAL A 139 0.25 19.44 -0.85
CA VAL A 139 -1.02 19.71 -0.17
C VAL A 139 -1.93 20.49 -1.10
N TYR A 140 -3.09 19.92 -1.41
CA TYR A 140 -4.15 20.61 -2.14
C TYR A 140 -5.08 21.34 -1.16
N ILE A 141 -5.39 22.59 -1.48
CA ILE A 141 -6.29 23.45 -0.72
C ILE A 141 -7.29 24.06 -1.71
N PRO A 142 -8.59 23.71 -1.64
CA PRO A 142 -9.60 24.34 -2.48
C PRO A 142 -9.72 25.83 -2.12
N TYR A 143 -9.95 26.69 -3.11
CA TYR A 143 -10.15 28.11 -2.87
C TYR A 143 -11.41 28.39 -2.03
N GLU A 144 -12.47 27.62 -2.29
CA GLU A 144 -13.72 27.65 -1.55
C GLU A 144 -14.15 26.21 -1.24
N LEU A 145 -14.68 26.00 -0.03
CA LEU A 145 -15.21 24.71 0.35
C LEU A 145 -16.54 24.45 -0.40
N PRO A 146 -16.68 23.30 -1.07
CA PRO A 146 -17.92 22.94 -1.73
C PRO A 146 -19.03 22.76 -0.70
N LYS A 147 -20.21 23.29 -1.01
CA LYS A 147 -21.43 23.21 -0.19
C LYS A 147 -22.45 22.24 -0.76
N THR A 148 -22.32 21.90 -2.04
CA THR A 148 -23.20 20.96 -2.74
C THR A 148 -22.40 19.83 -3.38
N GLU A 149 -23.08 18.72 -3.69
CA GLU A 149 -22.47 17.60 -4.41
C GLU A 149 -21.98 18.01 -5.81
N GLU A 150 -22.71 18.90 -6.48
CA GLU A 150 -22.37 19.45 -7.79
C GLU A 150 -21.08 20.29 -7.75
N GLU A 151 -20.87 21.05 -6.67
CA GLU A 151 -19.62 21.78 -6.41
C GLU A 151 -18.49 20.83 -6.03
N TYR A 152 -18.80 19.73 -5.34
CA TYR A 152 -17.83 18.71 -4.93
C TYR A 152 -17.30 17.90 -6.11
N ALA A 153 -18.15 17.52 -7.07
CA ALA A 153 -17.78 16.68 -8.21
C ALA A 153 -16.52 17.14 -8.99
N PRO A 154 -16.39 18.42 -9.43
CA PRO A 154 -15.19 18.89 -10.11
C PRO A 154 -13.96 18.92 -9.20
N ILE A 155 -14.13 19.19 -7.90
CA ILE A 155 -13.05 19.16 -6.91
C ILE A 155 -12.56 17.72 -6.72
N ASN A 156 -13.47 16.75 -6.60
CA ASN A 156 -13.14 15.34 -6.48
C ASN A 156 -12.39 14.80 -7.72
N LYS A 157 -12.79 15.26 -8.92
CA LYS A 157 -12.08 14.93 -10.17
C LYS A 157 -10.64 15.47 -10.16
N LEU A 158 -10.45 16.70 -9.68
CA LEU A 158 -9.12 17.30 -9.55
C LEU A 158 -8.27 16.56 -8.51
N ILE A 159 -8.82 16.29 -7.32
CA ILE A 159 -8.18 15.48 -6.27
C ILE A 159 -7.75 14.13 -6.82
N SER A 160 -8.62 13.45 -7.56
CA SER A 160 -8.31 12.17 -8.20
C SER A 160 -7.18 12.28 -9.22
N SER A 161 -7.14 13.37 -9.98
CA SER A 161 -6.05 13.66 -10.92
C SER A 161 -4.72 13.89 -10.19
N ILE A 162 -4.72 14.68 -9.11
CA ILE A 162 -3.53 14.94 -8.28
C ILE A 162 -3.04 13.62 -7.66
N SER A 163 -3.94 12.88 -7.03
CA SER A 163 -3.66 11.58 -6.42
C SER A 163 -3.05 10.60 -7.42
N SER A 164 -3.65 10.48 -8.61
CA SER A 164 -3.14 9.62 -9.68
C SER A 164 -1.75 10.04 -10.16
N THR A 165 -1.50 11.34 -10.35
CA THR A 165 -0.17 11.84 -10.75
C THR A 165 0.87 11.58 -9.66
N VAL A 166 0.53 11.86 -8.39
CA VAL A 166 1.42 11.60 -7.26
C VAL A 166 1.74 10.11 -7.15
N PHE A 167 0.72 9.24 -7.23
CA PHE A 167 0.90 7.80 -7.13
C PHE A 167 1.71 7.23 -8.30
N LYS A 168 1.25 7.45 -9.54
CA LYS A 168 1.83 6.78 -10.72
C LYS A 168 3.18 7.36 -11.12
N GLN A 169 3.31 8.69 -11.11
CA GLN A 169 4.44 9.37 -11.74
C GLN A 169 5.49 9.83 -10.73
N LEU A 170 5.06 10.43 -9.61
CA LEU A 170 6.02 10.87 -8.59
C LEU A 170 6.45 9.72 -7.71
N ASN A 171 5.55 8.77 -7.48
CA ASN A 171 5.79 7.63 -6.62
C ASN A 171 6.22 6.32 -7.33
N ASP A 172 6.42 6.35 -8.65
CA ASP A 172 6.70 5.13 -9.43
C ASP A 172 5.70 3.99 -9.13
N GLY A 173 4.43 4.37 -8.90
CA GLY A 173 3.38 3.49 -8.41
C GLY A 173 3.14 2.31 -9.35
N LYS A 174 2.95 1.13 -8.76
CA LYS A 174 2.79 -0.15 -9.44
C LYS A 174 1.41 -0.71 -9.16
N GLU A 175 0.96 -1.56 -10.06
CA GLU A 175 -0.29 -2.29 -9.93
C GLU A 175 -0.04 -3.78 -10.18
N LYS A 176 -0.66 -4.63 -9.37
CA LYS A 176 -0.74 -6.07 -9.58
C LYS A 176 -2.21 -6.46 -9.57
N VAL A 177 -2.62 -7.24 -10.56
CA VAL A 177 -3.98 -7.77 -10.65
C VAL A 177 -3.92 -9.28 -10.47
N TYR A 178 -4.73 -9.80 -9.56
CA TYR A 178 -4.90 -11.22 -9.35
C TYR A 178 -6.30 -11.62 -9.78
N LYS A 179 -6.42 -12.75 -10.49
CA LYS A 179 -7.71 -13.28 -10.92
C LYS A 179 -7.82 -14.76 -10.59
N GLY A 180 -9.03 -15.20 -10.34
CA GLY A 180 -9.38 -16.59 -10.10
C GLY A 180 -10.89 -16.78 -10.17
N GLU A 181 -11.32 -18.03 -10.20
CA GLU A 181 -12.74 -18.36 -10.19
C GLU A 181 -12.99 -19.66 -9.42
N SER A 182 -14.24 -19.86 -9.03
CA SER A 182 -14.80 -21.09 -8.50
C SER A 182 -16.03 -21.50 -9.31
N ALA A 183 -16.89 -22.39 -8.80
CA ALA A 183 -18.07 -22.82 -9.54
C ALA A 183 -19.02 -21.65 -9.81
N ASN A 184 -19.30 -20.83 -8.78
CA ASN A 184 -20.32 -19.79 -8.85
C ASN A 184 -19.75 -18.36 -8.89
N TRP A 185 -18.45 -18.18 -8.66
CA TRP A 185 -17.87 -16.85 -8.47
C TRP A 185 -16.63 -16.61 -9.33
N GLU A 186 -16.46 -15.36 -9.76
CA GLU A 186 -15.19 -14.81 -10.24
C GLU A 186 -14.66 -13.85 -9.18
N GLY A 187 -13.36 -13.88 -8.95
CA GLY A 187 -12.66 -12.96 -8.06
C GLY A 187 -11.62 -12.15 -8.82
N THR A 188 -11.57 -10.85 -8.54
CA THR A 188 -10.45 -9.98 -8.90
C THR A 188 -9.91 -9.32 -7.64
N PHE A 189 -8.59 -9.25 -7.52
CA PHE A 189 -7.94 -8.48 -6.46
C PHE A 189 -6.92 -7.56 -7.10
N THR A 190 -7.13 -6.25 -6.98
CA THR A 190 -6.17 -5.25 -7.49
C THR A 190 -5.36 -4.70 -6.33
N PHE A 191 -4.04 -4.77 -6.45
CA PHE A 191 -3.09 -4.29 -5.46
C PHE A 191 -2.24 -3.16 -6.06
N LYS A 192 -2.50 -1.92 -5.66
CA LYS A 192 -1.76 -0.73 -6.10
C LYS A 192 -0.78 -0.32 -5.01
N TYR A 193 0.50 -0.10 -5.33
CA TYR A 193 1.49 0.21 -4.30
C TYR A 193 2.69 1.01 -4.81
N TYR A 194 3.42 1.62 -3.87
CA TYR A 194 4.79 2.06 -4.08
C TYR A 194 5.66 1.62 -2.90
N GLU A 195 6.96 1.52 -3.13
CA GLU A 195 7.95 1.21 -2.10
C GLU A 195 9.28 1.93 -2.38
N TYR A 196 9.92 2.41 -1.31
CA TYR A 196 11.24 3.02 -1.34
C TYR A 196 12.14 2.41 -0.30
N TRP A 197 13.39 2.27 -0.70
CA TRP A 197 14.48 1.88 0.16
C TRP A 197 15.49 3.02 0.16
N LEU A 198 15.84 3.52 1.34
CA LEU A 198 16.90 4.49 1.52
C LEU A 198 17.96 3.88 2.42
N GLN A 199 19.20 3.86 1.98
CA GLN A 199 20.33 3.42 2.79
C GLN A 199 21.12 4.65 3.23
N ASP A 200 21.30 4.83 4.54
CA ASP A 200 22.25 5.77 5.12
C ASP A 200 23.40 5.01 5.80
N GLU A 201 24.33 5.73 6.44
CA GLU A 201 25.50 5.15 7.11
C GLU A 201 25.14 4.18 8.25
N LYS A 202 23.92 4.27 8.81
CA LYS A 202 23.50 3.56 10.02
C LYS A 202 22.47 2.47 9.75
N ALA A 203 21.61 2.64 8.76
CA ALA A 203 20.46 1.77 8.54
C ALA A 203 19.93 1.78 7.09
N ILE A 204 19.13 0.77 6.80
CA ILE A 204 18.23 0.74 5.64
C ILE A 204 16.84 1.11 6.12
N HIS A 205 16.28 2.16 5.54
CA HIS A 205 14.95 2.67 5.81
C HIS A 205 13.99 2.26 4.70
N TYR A 206 12.71 2.18 5.05
CA TYR A 206 11.65 1.70 4.17
C TYR A 206 10.44 2.62 4.28
N ASP A 207 9.95 3.09 3.14
CA ASP A 207 8.68 3.81 3.01
C ASP A 207 7.83 3.09 1.97
N SER A 208 6.54 2.95 2.23
CA SER A 208 5.63 2.25 1.34
C SER A 208 4.19 2.61 1.65
N TYR A 209 3.36 2.48 0.63
CA TYR A 209 1.92 2.50 0.80
C TYR A 209 1.27 1.57 -0.23
N SER A 210 0.24 0.87 0.18
CA SER A 210 -0.59 0.00 -0.66
C SER A 210 -2.06 0.37 -0.56
N TRP A 211 -2.78 0.13 -1.65
CA TRP A 211 -4.23 0.07 -1.70
C TRP A 211 -4.68 -1.26 -2.30
N THR A 212 -5.72 -1.82 -1.72
CA THR A 212 -6.31 -3.10 -2.14
C THR A 212 -7.77 -2.92 -2.54
N PHE A 213 -8.13 -3.53 -3.66
CA PHE A 213 -9.47 -3.48 -4.24
C PHE A 213 -9.91 -4.92 -4.53
N PRO A 214 -10.49 -5.62 -3.54
CA PRO A 214 -11.15 -6.90 -3.78
C PRO A 214 -12.45 -6.67 -4.54
N GLU A 215 -12.74 -7.54 -5.51
CA GLU A 215 -13.98 -7.56 -6.28
C GLU A 215 -14.42 -9.01 -6.47
N ILE A 216 -15.72 -9.28 -6.31
CA ILE A 216 -16.31 -10.56 -6.68
C ILE A 216 -17.50 -10.35 -7.60
N LYS A 217 -17.72 -11.32 -8.50
CA LYS A 217 -18.88 -11.37 -9.39
C LYS A 217 -19.51 -12.76 -9.35
N TYR A 218 -20.82 -12.80 -9.19
CA TYR A 218 -21.59 -14.04 -9.28
C TYR A 218 -21.83 -14.41 -10.75
N LYS A 219 -21.56 -15.66 -11.10
CA LYS A 219 -21.62 -16.15 -12.49
C LYS A 219 -23.00 -16.64 -12.92
N MET A 220 -23.86 -16.99 -11.96
CA MET A 220 -25.12 -17.66 -12.28
C MET A 220 -26.24 -16.64 -12.54
N PRO A 221 -27.22 -16.96 -13.41
CA PRO A 221 -28.27 -16.01 -13.79
C PRO A 221 -29.16 -15.54 -12.63
N ASP A 222 -29.37 -16.39 -11.61
CA ASP A 222 -30.24 -16.08 -10.49
C ASP A 222 -29.47 -15.39 -9.35
N ILE A 223 -29.17 -14.11 -9.56
CA ILE A 223 -28.45 -13.25 -8.61
C ILE A 223 -29.26 -13.02 -7.33
N ASN A 224 -30.59 -12.94 -7.46
CA ASN A 224 -31.49 -12.68 -6.32
C ASN A 224 -31.51 -13.82 -5.30
N ALA A 225 -31.16 -15.04 -5.72
CA ALA A 225 -31.06 -16.20 -4.84
C ALA A 225 -29.81 -16.20 -3.95
N VAL A 226 -28.83 -15.31 -4.15
CA VAL A 226 -27.58 -15.32 -3.36
C VAL A 226 -27.81 -14.77 -1.95
N GLY A 227 -28.70 -13.79 -1.78
CA GLY A 227 -28.91 -13.12 -0.51
C GLY A 227 -27.65 -12.42 0.04
N PRO A 228 -27.59 -12.13 1.35
CA PRO A 228 -26.44 -11.48 1.97
C PRO A 228 -25.20 -12.37 2.02
N ILE A 229 -24.04 -11.77 1.72
CA ILE A 229 -22.76 -12.46 1.60
C ILE A 229 -21.85 -12.09 2.78
N THR A 230 -21.09 -13.08 3.25
CA THR A 230 -19.85 -12.86 4.01
C THR A 230 -18.66 -13.10 3.11
N PHE A 231 -17.80 -12.10 3.00
CA PHE A 231 -16.59 -12.11 2.21
C PHE A 231 -15.36 -12.01 3.11
N GLU A 232 -14.37 -12.86 2.88
CA GLU A 232 -13.07 -12.81 3.54
C GLU A 232 -11.97 -12.94 2.50
N TYR A 233 -10.87 -12.20 2.69
CA TYR A 233 -9.68 -12.37 1.86
C TYR A 233 -8.41 -12.45 2.70
N LYS A 234 -7.38 -13.07 2.12
CA LYS A 234 -6.01 -13.07 2.62
C LYS A 234 -5.03 -12.85 1.46
N ALA A 235 -4.18 -11.84 1.61
CA ALA A 235 -3.14 -11.45 0.66
C ALA A 235 -1.85 -11.19 1.45
N GLY A 236 -1.02 -12.22 1.60
CA GLY A 236 0.18 -12.15 2.44
C GLY A 236 -0.10 -11.83 3.90
N SER A 237 0.40 -10.68 4.39
CA SER A 237 0.14 -10.18 5.74
C SER A 237 -1.17 -9.40 5.85
N GLU A 238 -1.82 -9.08 4.74
CA GLU A 238 -3.09 -8.37 4.72
C GLU A 238 -4.26 -9.35 4.68
N SER A 239 -5.34 -8.98 5.35
CA SER A 239 -6.59 -9.74 5.38
C SER A 239 -7.73 -8.79 5.65
N GLY A 240 -8.91 -9.09 5.09
CA GLY A 240 -10.12 -8.35 5.39
C GLY A 240 -11.33 -9.26 5.48
N LYS A 241 -12.36 -8.79 6.17
CA LYS A 241 -13.64 -9.46 6.32
C LYS A 241 -14.77 -8.44 6.25
N SER A 242 -15.78 -8.77 5.48
CA SER A 242 -17.00 -7.98 5.31
C SER A 242 -18.20 -8.91 5.39
N THR A 243 -19.30 -8.46 6.00
CA THR A 243 -20.50 -9.28 6.23
C THR A 243 -21.75 -8.51 5.86
N GLY A 244 -22.76 -9.21 5.34
CA GLY A 244 -24.03 -8.57 4.97
C GLY A 244 -23.96 -7.81 3.65
N ILE A 245 -23.02 -8.16 2.77
CA ILE A 245 -22.84 -7.52 1.47
C ILE A 245 -23.92 -8.04 0.51
N MET A 246 -24.54 -7.15 -0.24
CA MET A 246 -25.53 -7.50 -1.26
C MET A 246 -24.92 -7.35 -2.65
N LEU A 247 -25.37 -8.17 -3.59
CA LEU A 247 -25.04 -8.00 -5.00
C LEU A 247 -25.86 -6.87 -5.61
N ASN A 248 -25.24 -6.14 -6.54
CA ASN A 248 -25.96 -5.24 -7.43
C ASN A 248 -26.66 -6.02 -8.56
N GLU A 249 -27.40 -5.31 -9.42
CA GLU A 249 -28.14 -5.90 -10.55
C GLU A 249 -27.25 -6.65 -11.55
N ASP A 250 -25.96 -6.32 -11.61
CA ASP A 250 -24.96 -6.96 -12.48
C ASP A 250 -24.23 -8.14 -11.81
N GLY A 251 -24.61 -8.49 -10.58
CA GLY A 251 -24.04 -9.61 -9.82
C GLY A 251 -22.70 -9.30 -9.15
N HIS A 252 -22.33 -8.03 -9.02
CA HIS A 252 -21.12 -7.57 -8.34
C HIS A 252 -21.38 -7.17 -6.89
N ALA A 253 -20.39 -7.37 -6.03
CA ALA A 253 -20.41 -6.93 -4.64
C ALA A 253 -19.49 -5.71 -4.43
N ASP A 254 -19.95 -4.70 -3.69
CA ASP A 254 -19.07 -3.64 -3.18
C ASP A 254 -18.36 -4.16 -1.92
N LEU A 255 -17.08 -4.44 -2.06
CA LEU A 255 -16.23 -4.98 -1.00
C LEU A 255 -15.37 -3.91 -0.32
N GLY A 256 -15.53 -2.64 -0.73
CA GLY A 256 -14.70 -1.53 -0.31
C GLY A 256 -13.24 -1.65 -0.77
N SER A 257 -12.39 -0.82 -0.17
CA SER A 257 -10.95 -0.82 -0.42
C SER A 257 -10.16 -0.71 0.88
N GLY A 258 -9.02 -1.37 0.94
CA GLY A 258 -8.05 -1.23 2.04
C GLY A 258 -6.90 -0.30 1.65
N GLY A 259 -6.35 0.43 2.61
CA GLY A 259 -5.13 1.21 2.44
C GLY A 259 -4.20 1.04 3.63
N GLY A 260 -2.89 0.94 3.42
CA GLY A 260 -1.96 0.68 4.50
C GLY A 260 -0.50 0.86 4.15
N THR A 261 0.34 0.76 5.17
CA THR A 261 1.80 0.69 5.02
C THR A 261 2.26 -0.70 5.43
N GLY A 262 3.28 -1.25 4.76
CA GLY A 262 3.74 -2.58 5.07
C GLY A 262 4.51 -3.27 3.94
N PRO A 263 4.86 -4.55 4.13
CA PRO A 263 5.51 -5.35 3.11
C PRO A 263 4.61 -5.51 1.88
N ILE A 264 5.19 -5.29 0.70
CA ILE A 264 4.51 -5.54 -0.57
C ILE A 264 4.51 -7.05 -0.89
N PRO A 265 3.39 -7.61 -1.36
CA PRO A 265 3.31 -9.01 -1.79
C PRO A 265 4.36 -9.39 -2.83
N ARG A 266 4.88 -10.61 -2.72
CA ARG A 266 5.90 -11.15 -3.64
C ARG A 266 5.31 -11.41 -5.04
N GLU A 267 6.16 -11.63 -6.03
CA GLU A 267 5.71 -11.80 -7.43
C GLU A 267 4.77 -12.98 -7.64
N ASN A 268 4.99 -14.10 -6.93
CA ASN A 268 4.22 -15.33 -7.08
C ASN A 268 3.30 -15.60 -5.89
N GLU A 269 2.97 -14.56 -5.12
CA GLU A 269 2.10 -14.71 -3.97
C GLU A 269 0.65 -14.86 -4.42
N GLU A 270 -0.06 -15.85 -3.91
CA GLU A 270 -1.47 -16.06 -4.22
C GLU A 270 -2.35 -15.28 -3.23
N VAL A 271 -3.51 -14.85 -3.70
CA VAL A 271 -4.56 -14.27 -2.85
C VAL A 271 -5.66 -15.30 -2.70
N SER A 272 -6.19 -15.49 -1.49
CA SER A 272 -7.32 -16.40 -1.26
C SER A 272 -8.56 -15.62 -0.87
N PHE A 273 -9.68 -15.91 -1.53
CA PHE A 273 -11.01 -15.45 -1.12
C PHE A 273 -11.80 -16.60 -0.52
N THR A 274 -12.63 -16.27 0.46
CA THR A 274 -13.69 -17.14 0.98
C THR A 274 -15.00 -16.36 0.90
N ILE A 275 -15.99 -16.95 0.25
CA ILE A 275 -17.31 -16.35 0.01
C ILE A 275 -18.34 -17.28 0.64
N LYS A 276 -19.16 -16.75 1.54
CA LYS A 276 -20.23 -17.51 2.21
C LYS A 276 -21.57 -16.82 1.98
N TRP A 277 -22.58 -17.57 1.60
CA TRP A 277 -23.93 -17.08 1.38
C TRP A 277 -24.91 -18.23 1.62
N GLU A 278 -26.06 -17.96 2.22
CA GLU A 278 -26.97 -19.01 2.70
C GLU A 278 -26.20 -20.07 3.54
N ASP A 279 -26.33 -21.35 3.16
CA ASP A 279 -25.60 -22.50 3.71
C ASP A 279 -24.41 -22.95 2.81
N LYS A 280 -23.98 -22.09 1.87
CA LYS A 280 -22.91 -22.38 0.90
C LYS A 280 -21.64 -21.61 1.24
N GLU A 281 -20.51 -22.22 0.90
CA GLU A 281 -19.17 -21.64 1.03
C GLU A 281 -18.34 -22.04 -0.18
N GLU A 282 -17.66 -21.05 -0.78
CA GLU A 282 -16.69 -21.27 -1.85
C GLU A 282 -15.38 -20.57 -1.55
N HIS A 283 -14.29 -21.20 -1.97
CA HIS A 283 -12.95 -20.68 -1.88
C HIS A 283 -12.39 -20.44 -3.28
N ILE A 284 -11.80 -19.26 -3.49
CA ILE A 284 -11.12 -18.91 -4.74
C ILE A 284 -9.65 -18.68 -4.44
N VAL A 285 -8.78 -19.29 -5.23
CA VAL A 285 -7.35 -18.95 -5.26
C VAL A 285 -7.10 -18.06 -6.47
N LEU A 286 -6.71 -16.81 -6.23
CA LEU A 286 -6.38 -15.85 -7.25
C LEU A 286 -4.88 -15.84 -7.50
N LYS A 287 -4.52 -15.84 -8.79
CA LYS A 287 -3.13 -15.85 -9.25
C LYS A 287 -2.78 -14.55 -9.94
N PRO A 288 -1.52 -14.08 -9.81
CA PRO A 288 -1.06 -12.89 -10.52
C PRO A 288 -1.23 -13.10 -12.03
N GLN A 289 -1.67 -12.05 -12.73
CA GLN A 289 -1.84 -12.02 -14.18
C GLN A 289 -0.60 -11.51 -14.89
#